data_AF-A0AAD7NLK2-F1
#
_entry.id   AF-A0AAD7NLK2-F1
#
_cell.length_a   1.000
_cell.length_b   1.000
_cell.length_c   1.000
_cell.angle_alpha   90.00
_cell.angle_beta   90.00
_cell.angle_gamma   90.00
#
_symmetry.space_group_name_H-M   'P 1'
#
loop_
_entity.id
_entity.type
_entity.pdbx_description
1 polymer ?
#
loop_
_entity_poly.entity_id
_entity_poly.type
_entity_poly.pdbx_seq_one_letter_code
_entity_poly.pdbx_strand_id
1 'polypeptide(L)'
;MGFLPVFYHHLDPAQIPSNAEMDVLALPEATSATISRAFLCLQGLSNLVWPPAGPHADLWRRVWPWTQFFEAHHSRIPEAPTEDVVRACCFICIARLTEQRSPTTRLMLATPGVGTLAGRAWGAYYRDPNLTTELTLRNICQLLSFSWGFQAVNFQEFVDGAGGFDALAILVVRMIPYLIDGPISTDSKAMHLFHLMWFCYQSKEKAWVAAQVEHKVLPATISVLIFADRGLERSDAPVGLYPELFQLAWCIFLPLVLYGDGYLRKLEAIDAGVLPLFVSTVQKHVDWADERMRTLITTILLRATLYYPVLSAIEAVLPSLDEGISTPAFTSSLVYPEWQAFIELAVERIEIKREIDSGQHVSYRACDNLQASLTLFLSFATPVTHNMDSAERFSRSVALNVVLGASICTTVAKNASSRIGMTATEEGAKSLAHLTAGALHISTVPASAPPATELSSGQ
;
A
#
# COMPACT_ATOMS: atom_id res chain seq x y z
N MET A 1 -0.39 -1.39 43.31
CA MET A 1 -1.28 -0.21 43.40
C MET A 1 -0.71 0.96 44.23
N GLY A 2 0.27 0.74 45.13
CA GLY A 2 0.76 1.79 46.04
C GLY A 2 1.56 2.95 45.43
N PHE A 3 2.03 2.85 44.18
CA PHE A 3 2.87 3.89 43.57
C PHE A 3 2.09 4.97 42.81
N LEU A 4 0.82 4.74 42.45
CA LEU A 4 0.03 5.69 41.64
C LEU A 4 -0.03 7.12 42.24
N PRO A 5 -0.16 7.32 43.57
CA PRO A 5 -0.10 8.66 44.17
C PRO A 5 1.21 9.39 43.89
N VAL A 6 2.34 8.67 43.77
CA VAL A 6 3.65 9.26 43.44
C VAL A 6 3.64 9.82 42.03
N PHE A 7 3.10 9.08 41.05
CA PHE A 7 2.93 9.57 39.68
C PHE A 7 1.99 10.76 39.63
N TYR A 8 0.86 10.73 40.35
CA TYR A 8 -0.08 11.85 40.37
C TYR A 8 0.53 13.11 40.96
N HIS A 9 1.31 12.97 42.03
CA HIS A 9 1.99 14.07 42.65
C HIS A 9 3.05 14.68 41.72
N HIS A 10 3.92 13.87 41.13
CA HIS A 10 5.03 14.39 40.31
C HIS A 10 4.67 14.72 38.86
N LEU A 11 3.52 14.26 38.37
CA LEU A 11 2.99 14.62 37.06
C LEU A 11 1.86 15.65 37.16
N ASP A 12 1.72 16.36 38.27
CA ASP A 12 0.73 17.42 38.37
C ASP A 12 1.05 18.55 37.36
N PRO A 13 0.13 18.92 36.45
CA PRO A 13 0.35 20.01 35.51
C PRO A 13 0.64 21.36 36.20
N ALA A 14 0.19 21.55 37.44
CA ALA A 14 0.49 22.75 38.22
C ALA A 14 1.98 22.88 38.60
N GLN A 15 2.76 21.81 38.47
CA GLN A 15 4.21 21.80 38.72
C GLN A 15 5.04 22.03 37.45
N ILE A 16 4.40 22.19 36.29
CA ILE A 16 5.10 22.47 35.03
C ILE A 16 5.71 23.88 35.10
N PRO A 17 7.03 24.02 34.90
CA PRO A 17 7.68 25.32 34.85
C PRO A 17 7.12 26.19 33.72
N SER A 18 6.97 27.47 34.00
CA SER A 18 6.61 28.48 33.01
C SER A 18 7.73 28.73 32.00
N ASN A 19 7.38 29.27 30.83
CA ASN A 19 8.38 29.65 29.82
C ASN A 19 9.43 30.62 30.36
N ALA A 20 9.04 31.56 31.23
CA ALA A 20 9.94 32.51 31.85
C ALA A 20 10.98 31.83 32.75
N GLU A 21 10.60 30.75 33.46
CA GLU A 21 11.52 29.95 34.25
C GLU A 21 12.48 29.14 33.35
N MET A 22 12.03 28.76 32.15
CA MET A 22 12.84 28.05 31.14
C MET A 22 13.75 28.94 30.30
N ASP A 23 13.60 30.28 30.37
CA ASP A 23 14.44 31.25 29.64
C ASP A 23 15.66 31.71 30.46
N VAL A 24 15.82 31.22 31.70
CA VAL A 24 16.96 31.54 32.56
C VAL A 24 18.21 30.76 32.11
N LEU A 25 19.38 31.40 32.09
CA LEU A 25 20.66 30.81 31.68
C LEU A 25 21.03 29.52 32.45
N ALA A 26 20.57 29.40 33.70
CA ALA A 26 20.69 28.20 34.52
C ALA A 26 19.39 27.97 35.27
N LEU A 27 18.80 26.78 35.12
CA LEU A 27 17.58 26.42 35.83
C LEU A 27 17.83 26.37 37.33
N PRO A 28 16.94 26.93 38.17
CA PRO A 28 17.01 26.74 39.61
C PRO A 28 17.03 25.25 39.97
N GLU A 29 17.80 24.86 40.98
CA GLU A 29 17.94 23.46 41.40
C GLU A 29 16.59 22.80 41.71
N ALA A 30 15.69 23.52 42.36
CA ALA A 30 14.33 23.05 42.65
C ALA A 30 13.51 22.77 41.38
N THR A 31 13.62 23.63 40.36
CA THR A 31 12.98 23.46 39.06
C THR A 31 13.55 22.26 38.33
N SER A 32 14.88 22.15 38.29
CA SER A 32 15.59 20.99 37.72
C SER A 32 15.14 19.68 38.36
N ALA A 33 15.12 19.61 39.70
CA ALA A 33 14.69 18.41 40.43
C ALA A 33 13.21 18.03 40.15
N THR A 34 12.33 19.02 39.96
CA THR A 34 10.93 18.77 39.58
C THR A 34 10.83 18.19 38.17
N ILE A 35 11.55 18.77 37.20
CA ILE A 35 11.63 18.26 35.83
C ILE A 35 12.17 16.82 35.83
N SER A 36 13.27 16.54 36.54
CA SER A 36 13.85 15.19 36.61
C SER A 36 12.89 14.18 37.23
N ARG A 37 12.17 14.53 38.30
CA ARG A 37 11.18 13.64 38.92
C ARG A 37 9.99 13.37 37.99
N ALA A 38 9.46 14.39 37.33
CA ALA A 38 8.40 14.22 36.34
C ALA A 38 8.85 13.32 35.20
N PHE A 39 10.07 13.52 34.70
CA PHE A 39 10.67 12.71 33.66
C PHE A 39 10.83 11.23 34.08
N LEU A 40 11.39 10.97 35.27
CA LEU A 40 11.51 9.61 35.83
C LEU A 40 10.13 8.96 36.05
N CYS A 41 9.12 9.75 36.43
CA CYS A 41 7.75 9.25 36.50
C CYS A 41 7.23 8.86 35.12
N LEU A 42 7.43 9.68 34.08
CA LEU A 42 7.05 9.28 32.72
C LEU A 42 7.74 7.99 32.26
N GLN A 43 9.03 7.83 32.56
CA GLN A 43 9.76 6.58 32.31
C GLN A 43 9.15 5.38 33.05
N GLY A 44 8.83 5.56 34.33
CA GLY A 44 8.27 4.53 35.19
C GLY A 44 6.89 4.03 34.77
N LEU A 45 6.13 4.80 33.98
CA LEU A 45 4.79 4.41 33.50
C LEU A 45 4.83 3.14 32.64
N SER A 46 5.95 2.92 31.95
CA SER A 46 6.18 1.71 31.16
C SER A 46 6.16 0.41 31.97
N ASN A 47 6.49 0.51 33.26
CA ASN A 47 6.62 -0.61 34.20
C ASN A 47 5.46 -0.65 35.20
N LEU A 48 4.53 0.30 35.13
CA LEU A 48 3.40 0.34 36.04
C LEU A 48 2.44 -0.80 35.73
N VAL A 49 2.07 -1.58 36.75
CA VAL A 49 0.88 -2.42 36.67
C VAL A 49 -0.33 -1.49 36.73
N TRP A 50 -0.92 -1.25 35.56
CA TRP A 50 -2.02 -0.33 35.36
C TRP A 50 -3.27 -0.77 36.16
N PRO A 51 -3.92 0.16 36.89
CA PRO A 51 -5.16 -0.14 37.62
C PRO A 51 -6.34 -0.44 36.67
N PRO A 52 -7.49 -0.93 37.15
CA PRO A 52 -8.70 -1.04 36.31
C PRO A 52 -9.16 0.33 35.79
N ALA A 53 -9.89 0.36 34.67
CA ALA A 53 -10.11 1.49 33.73
C ALA A 53 -10.43 2.93 34.23
N GLY A 54 -10.66 3.18 35.52
CA GLY A 54 -11.00 4.50 36.06
C GLY A 54 -9.83 5.50 36.19
N PRO A 55 -8.71 5.17 36.87
CA PRO A 55 -7.61 6.11 37.16
C PRO A 55 -6.76 6.48 35.93
N HIS A 56 -7.02 5.86 34.79
CA HIS A 56 -6.23 6.03 33.57
C HIS A 56 -6.50 7.36 32.86
N ALA A 57 -7.75 7.83 32.86
CA ALA A 57 -8.09 9.12 32.25
C ALA A 57 -7.43 10.28 33.01
N ASP A 58 -7.46 10.23 34.35
CA ASP A 58 -6.82 11.24 35.19
C ASP A 58 -5.30 11.19 35.12
N LEU A 59 -4.72 9.98 35.01
CA LEU A 59 -3.30 9.84 34.75
C LEU A 59 -2.92 10.44 33.40
N TRP A 60 -3.71 10.19 32.35
CA TRP A 60 -3.44 10.77 31.02
C TRP A 60 -3.49 12.30 31.02
N ARG A 61 -4.47 12.91 31.69
CA ARG A 61 -4.57 14.37 31.84
C ARG A 61 -3.35 15.00 32.52
N ARG A 62 -2.63 14.22 33.32
CA ARG A 62 -1.38 14.61 33.99
C ARG A 62 -0.16 14.37 33.10
N VAL A 63 -0.12 13.24 32.40
CA VAL A 63 0.95 12.86 31.48
C VAL A 63 1.05 13.82 30.30
N TRP A 64 -0.07 14.13 29.65
CA TRP A 64 -0.04 14.85 28.37
C TRP A 64 0.58 16.26 28.45
N PRO A 65 0.24 17.12 29.42
CA PRO A 65 0.88 18.43 29.55
C PRO A 65 2.40 18.34 29.75
N TRP A 66 2.86 17.38 30.55
CA TRP A 66 4.30 17.14 30.75
C TRP A 66 4.96 16.66 29.45
N THR A 67 4.32 15.79 28.68
CA THR A 67 4.80 15.38 27.35
C THR A 67 4.97 16.59 26.42
N GLN A 68 3.99 17.49 26.35
CA GLN A 68 4.09 18.71 25.53
C GLN A 68 5.22 19.64 26.01
N PHE A 69 5.37 19.79 27.33
CA PHE A 69 6.46 20.55 27.93
C PHE A 69 7.83 19.99 27.52
N PHE A 70 8.04 18.69 27.66
CA PHE A 70 9.32 18.09 27.27
C PHE A 70 9.57 18.19 25.76
N GLU A 71 8.55 18.03 24.92
CA GLU A 71 8.71 18.24 23.47
C GLU A 71 9.19 19.67 23.16
N ALA A 72 8.57 20.68 23.77
CA ALA A 72 8.88 22.09 23.52
C ALA A 72 10.23 22.54 24.11
N HIS A 73 10.68 21.93 25.22
CA HIS A 73 11.82 22.43 26.00
C HIS A 73 13.01 21.47 26.11
N HIS A 74 13.00 20.30 25.47
CA HIS A 74 14.07 19.29 25.57
C HIS A 74 15.49 19.86 25.36
N SER A 75 15.66 20.80 24.43
CA SER A 75 16.96 21.41 24.11
C SER A 75 17.52 22.31 25.21
N ARG A 76 16.69 22.68 26.20
CA ARG A 76 17.03 23.61 27.28
C ARG A 76 17.18 22.96 28.64
N ILE A 77 16.83 21.69 28.77
CA ILE A 77 16.90 20.97 30.04
C ILE A 77 18.30 20.35 30.12
N PRO A 78 19.19 20.82 31.03
CA PRO A 78 20.50 20.24 31.22
C PRO A 78 20.34 18.79 31.68
N GLU A 79 21.10 17.86 31.10
CA GLU A 79 21.00 16.42 31.41
C GLU A 79 19.64 15.79 31.09
N ALA A 80 18.74 16.51 30.40
CA ALA A 80 17.62 15.83 29.77
C ALA A 80 18.19 14.75 28.87
N PRO A 81 17.62 13.54 28.94
CA PRO A 81 18.03 12.56 27.97
C PRO A 81 17.63 13.09 26.60
N THR A 82 18.37 12.68 25.57
CA THR A 82 18.28 13.25 24.22
C THR A 82 16.82 13.42 23.80
N GLU A 83 16.55 14.37 22.90
CA GLU A 83 15.23 14.63 22.28
C GLU A 83 14.45 13.32 21.99
N ASP A 84 15.20 12.30 21.64
CA ASP A 84 14.79 10.94 21.34
C ASP A 84 14.33 10.08 22.52
N VAL A 85 14.92 10.23 23.71
CA VAL A 85 14.46 9.53 24.91
C VAL A 85 13.16 10.14 25.43
N VAL A 86 12.99 11.45 25.35
CA VAL A 86 11.70 12.11 25.65
C VAL A 86 10.62 11.56 24.72
N ARG A 87 10.91 11.53 23.41
CA ARG A 87 10.03 10.91 22.41
C ARG A 87 9.77 9.45 22.73
N ALA A 88 10.80 8.71 23.15
CA ALA A 88 10.67 7.30 23.48
C ALA A 88 9.83 7.01 24.70
N CYS A 89 9.96 7.80 25.75
CA CYS A 89 9.16 7.63 26.95
C CYS A 89 7.69 7.95 26.67
N CYS A 90 7.42 9.02 25.92
CA CYS A 90 6.05 9.38 25.52
C CYS A 90 5.44 8.30 24.62
N PHE A 91 6.25 7.71 23.75
CA PHE A 91 5.84 6.66 22.86
C PHE A 91 5.57 5.32 23.56
N ILE A 92 6.43 4.93 24.50
CA ILE A 92 6.21 3.78 25.39
C ILE A 92 4.95 3.98 26.22
N CYS A 93 4.70 5.19 26.73
CA CYS A 93 3.48 5.51 27.47
C CYS A 93 2.24 5.33 26.59
N ILE A 94 2.25 5.86 25.36
CA ILE A 94 1.15 5.71 24.41
C ILE A 94 0.94 4.24 24.07
N ALA A 95 1.99 3.51 23.68
CA ALA A 95 1.92 2.10 23.32
C ALA A 95 1.38 1.22 24.45
N ARG A 96 1.88 1.40 25.69
CA ARG A 96 1.43 0.62 26.85
C ARG A 96 0.00 0.94 27.28
N LEU A 97 -0.38 2.22 27.23
CA LEU A 97 -1.76 2.62 27.52
C LEU A 97 -2.75 2.15 26.44
N THR A 98 -2.27 1.98 25.21
CA THR A 98 -3.08 1.46 24.09
C THR A 98 -3.26 -0.06 24.14
N GLU A 99 -2.28 -0.81 24.66
CA GLU A 99 -2.31 -2.28 24.80
C GLU A 99 -3.55 -2.80 25.53
N GLN A 100 -4.12 -1.99 26.42
CA GLN A 100 -5.26 -2.38 27.26
C GLN A 100 -6.65 -2.19 26.61
N ARG A 101 -6.74 -1.70 25.35
CA ARG A 101 -8.02 -1.41 24.65
C ARG A 101 -9.06 -0.69 25.54
N SER A 102 -8.58 0.21 26.40
CA SER A 102 -9.39 0.83 27.44
C SER A 102 -10.09 2.10 26.93
N PRO A 103 -11.13 2.61 27.62
CA PRO A 103 -11.70 3.92 27.32
C PRO A 103 -10.65 5.04 27.25
N THR A 104 -9.56 4.91 28.00
CA THR A 104 -8.42 5.83 27.98
C THR A 104 -7.70 5.82 26.64
N THR A 105 -7.58 4.67 25.98
CA THR A 105 -7.01 4.59 24.63
C THR A 105 -7.76 5.50 23.66
N ARG A 106 -9.10 5.56 23.74
CA ARG A 106 -9.89 6.48 22.91
C ARG A 106 -9.67 7.94 23.29
N LEU A 107 -9.61 8.24 24.59
CA LEU A 107 -9.32 9.58 25.10
C LEU A 107 -7.96 10.10 24.58
N MET A 108 -6.94 9.23 24.64
CA MET A 108 -5.60 9.54 24.17
C MET A 108 -5.56 9.79 22.67
N LEU A 109 -6.14 8.89 21.88
CA LEU A 109 -6.17 9.06 20.43
C LEU A 109 -6.96 10.30 20.03
N ALA A 110 -7.99 10.69 20.80
CA ALA A 110 -8.74 11.92 20.59
C ALA A 110 -8.07 13.19 21.18
N THR A 111 -6.93 13.08 21.86
CA THR A 111 -6.23 14.23 22.43
C THR A 111 -5.45 14.93 21.30
N PRO A 112 -5.70 16.24 21.05
CA PRO A 112 -5.05 16.96 19.97
C PRO A 112 -3.52 16.95 20.08
N GLY A 113 -2.83 16.73 18.97
CA GLY A 113 -1.37 16.72 18.87
C GLY A 113 -0.72 15.38 19.19
N VAL A 114 -1.46 14.39 19.70
CA VAL A 114 -0.93 13.03 19.94
C VAL A 114 -0.49 12.38 18.63
N GLY A 115 -1.28 12.53 17.56
CA GLY A 115 -0.91 12.04 16.24
C GLY A 115 0.39 12.67 15.77
N THR A 116 0.49 14.00 15.85
CA THR A 116 1.68 14.75 15.44
C THR A 116 2.93 14.32 16.20
N LEU A 117 2.85 14.19 17.53
CA LEU A 117 3.97 13.72 18.33
C LEU A 117 4.40 12.31 17.92
N ALA A 118 3.45 11.41 17.71
CA ALA A 118 3.71 10.04 17.30
C ALA A 118 4.39 9.94 15.93
N GLY A 119 3.95 10.73 14.94
CA GLY A 119 4.59 10.81 13.63
C GLY A 119 6.03 11.34 13.71
N ARG A 120 6.24 12.41 14.50
CA ARG A 120 7.58 12.99 14.73
C ARG A 120 8.51 12.00 15.43
N ALA A 121 8.00 11.28 16.43
CA ALA A 121 8.76 10.28 17.15
C ALA A 121 9.26 9.16 16.21
N TRP A 122 8.38 8.62 15.35
CA TRP A 122 8.80 7.63 14.35
C TRP A 122 9.88 8.20 13.42
N GLY A 123 9.70 9.41 12.92
CA GLY A 123 10.69 10.08 12.08
C GLY A 123 12.04 10.32 12.76
N ALA A 124 12.05 10.56 14.07
CA ALA A 124 13.27 10.71 14.85
C ALA A 124 14.00 9.38 15.02
N TYR A 125 13.28 8.34 15.43
CA TYR A 125 13.84 7.00 15.61
C TYR A 125 14.50 6.44 14.37
N TYR A 126 13.90 6.69 13.21
CA TYR A 126 14.48 6.21 11.97
C TYR A 126 15.80 6.93 11.62
N ARG A 127 15.94 8.21 11.99
CA ARG A 127 17.11 9.02 11.62
C ARG A 127 18.35 8.69 12.47
N ASP A 128 18.19 8.13 13.65
CA ASP A 128 19.31 7.73 14.52
C ASP A 128 19.31 6.21 14.77
N PRO A 129 20.26 5.47 14.16
CA PRO A 129 20.44 4.05 14.36
C PRO A 129 20.61 3.64 15.84
N ASN A 130 21.14 4.52 16.69
CA ASN A 130 21.37 4.22 18.11
C ASN A 130 20.06 4.10 18.91
N LEU A 131 18.97 4.67 18.39
CA LEU A 131 17.64 4.61 19.02
C LEU A 131 16.79 3.45 18.53
N THR A 132 17.19 2.84 17.41
CA THR A 132 16.40 1.79 16.74
C THR A 132 16.63 0.45 17.43
N THR A 133 16.19 0.36 18.69
CA THR A 133 16.21 -0.88 19.47
C THR A 133 14.99 -1.76 19.14
N GLU A 134 15.04 -3.05 19.48
CA GLU A 134 13.87 -3.93 19.38
C GLU A 134 12.66 -3.37 20.17
N LEU A 135 12.92 -2.79 21.34
CA LEU A 135 11.88 -2.16 22.17
C LEU A 135 11.23 -0.98 21.43
N THR A 136 12.03 -0.11 20.81
CA THR A 136 11.55 1.02 20.01
C THR A 136 10.66 0.56 18.87
N LEU A 137 11.11 -0.42 18.08
CA LEU A 137 10.32 -0.99 16.99
C LEU A 137 9.02 -1.62 17.45
N ARG A 138 9.07 -2.37 18.56
CA ARG A 138 7.90 -2.99 19.16
C ARG A 138 6.85 -1.94 19.50
N ASN A 139 7.28 -0.84 20.12
CA ASN A 139 6.37 0.27 20.43
C ASN A 139 5.83 0.90 19.15
N ILE A 140 6.62 0.97 18.07
CA ILE A 140 6.18 1.57 16.79
C ILE A 140 5.10 0.71 16.19
N CYS A 141 5.38 -0.58 16.04
CA CYS A 141 4.41 -1.53 15.55
C CYS A 141 3.15 -1.55 16.42
N GLN A 142 3.27 -1.51 17.75
CA GLN A 142 2.12 -1.45 18.66
C GLN A 142 1.27 -0.20 18.40
N LEU A 143 1.88 0.99 18.31
CA LEU A 143 1.16 2.21 17.96
C LEU A 143 0.42 2.06 16.63
N LEU A 144 1.09 1.50 15.61
CA LEU A 144 0.50 1.25 14.30
C LEU A 144 -0.68 0.27 14.38
N SER A 145 -0.65 -0.74 15.26
CA SER A 145 -1.79 -1.65 15.52
C SER A 145 -3.04 -0.91 16.00
N PHE A 146 -2.85 0.16 16.78
CA PHE A 146 -3.96 0.95 17.35
C PHE A 146 -4.43 2.08 16.45
N SER A 147 -3.86 2.20 15.25
CA SER A 147 -4.37 3.10 14.22
C SER A 147 -5.83 2.84 13.82
N TRP A 148 -6.38 1.67 14.19
CA TRP A 148 -7.80 1.38 14.12
C TRP A 148 -8.68 2.41 14.88
N GLY A 149 -8.15 3.04 15.93
CA GLY A 149 -8.82 4.11 16.67
C GLY A 149 -8.56 5.51 16.13
N PHE A 150 -7.66 5.69 15.14
CA PHE A 150 -7.47 7.00 14.51
C PHE A 150 -8.67 7.30 13.62
N GLN A 151 -9.60 8.10 14.14
CA GLN A 151 -10.52 8.86 13.31
C GLN A 151 -9.74 9.64 12.24
N ALA A 152 -10.41 10.02 11.15
CA ALA A 152 -9.76 10.70 10.01
C ALA A 152 -8.85 11.87 10.44
N VAL A 153 -9.28 12.65 11.45
CA VAL A 153 -8.55 13.78 12.01
C VAL A 153 -7.19 13.38 12.62
N ASN A 154 -7.18 12.34 13.46
CA ASN A 154 -5.98 11.94 14.19
C ASN A 154 -4.93 11.29 13.28
N PHE A 155 -5.38 10.65 12.20
CA PHE A 155 -4.49 10.14 11.17
C PHE A 155 -3.80 11.27 10.42
N GLN A 156 -4.51 12.37 10.13
CA GLN A 156 -3.89 13.51 9.48
C GLN A 156 -2.84 14.17 10.37
N GLU A 157 -3.13 14.34 11.67
CA GLU A 157 -2.12 14.82 12.62
C GLU A 157 -0.86 13.95 12.61
N PHE A 158 -1.02 12.62 12.51
CA PHE A 158 0.09 11.68 12.42
C PHE A 158 0.90 11.85 11.13
N VAL A 159 0.23 11.99 10.00
CA VAL A 159 0.87 12.28 8.71
C VAL A 159 1.64 13.59 8.78
N ASP A 160 1.03 14.66 9.31
CA ASP A 160 1.67 15.96 9.46
C ASP A 160 2.90 15.87 10.38
N GLY A 161 2.80 15.11 11.47
CA GLY A 161 3.91 14.81 12.37
C GLY A 161 5.06 14.07 11.69
N ALA A 162 4.74 13.13 10.81
CA ALA A 162 5.74 12.41 10.01
C ALA A 162 6.42 13.30 8.96
N GLY A 163 5.89 14.50 8.68
CA GLY A 163 6.38 15.41 7.64
C GLY A 163 5.64 15.28 6.30
N GLY A 164 4.41 14.76 6.32
CA GLY A 164 3.59 14.53 5.14
C GLY A 164 3.63 13.07 4.64
N PHE A 165 2.82 12.79 3.62
CA PHE A 165 2.67 11.43 3.09
C PHE A 165 3.94 10.84 2.52
N ASP A 166 4.73 11.63 1.79
CA ASP A 166 5.99 11.16 1.21
C ASP A 166 7.00 10.72 2.29
N ALA A 167 7.07 11.48 3.38
CA ALA A 167 7.92 11.15 4.52
C ALA A 167 7.42 9.90 5.24
N LEU A 168 6.10 9.78 5.45
CA LEU A 168 5.49 8.58 6.00
C LEU A 168 5.75 7.33 5.14
N ALA A 169 5.62 7.43 3.81
CA ALA A 169 5.94 6.34 2.89
C ALA A 169 7.41 5.90 3.02
N ILE A 170 8.32 6.86 3.11
CA ILE A 170 9.74 6.59 3.34
C ILE A 170 9.94 5.85 4.67
N LEU A 171 9.26 6.24 5.74
CA LEU A 171 9.34 5.57 7.04
C LEU A 171 8.85 4.12 6.96
N VAL A 172 7.69 3.87 6.33
CA VAL A 172 7.15 2.52 6.11
C VAL A 172 8.14 1.65 5.34
N VAL A 173 8.60 2.14 4.19
CA VAL A 173 9.45 1.37 3.27
C VAL A 173 10.78 1.05 3.89
N ARG A 174 11.34 1.98 4.64
CA ARG A 174 12.62 1.77 5.31
C ARG A 174 12.51 0.90 6.56
N MET A 175 11.35 0.85 7.21
CA MET A 175 11.12 -0.04 8.35
C MET A 175 11.08 -1.52 7.93
N ILE A 176 10.63 -1.82 6.71
CA ILE A 176 10.45 -3.20 6.24
C ILE A 176 11.76 -4.01 6.21
N PRO A 177 12.86 -3.55 5.56
CA PRO A 177 14.14 -4.24 5.61
C PRO A 177 14.65 -4.42 7.04
N TYR A 178 14.43 -3.42 7.89
CA TYR A 178 14.85 -3.51 9.29
C TYR A 178 14.05 -4.56 10.08
N LEU A 179 12.76 -4.73 9.79
CA LEU A 179 11.95 -5.79 10.38
C LEU A 179 12.31 -7.17 9.81
N ILE A 180 12.64 -7.28 8.53
CA ILE A 180 12.98 -8.53 7.85
C ILE A 180 14.40 -9.01 8.24
N ASP A 181 15.40 -8.15 8.10
CA ASP A 181 16.82 -8.49 8.24
C ASP A 181 17.41 -8.08 9.59
N GLY A 182 16.70 -7.27 10.38
CA GLY A 182 17.19 -6.78 11.66
C GLY A 182 17.25 -7.82 12.78
N PRO A 183 17.82 -7.44 13.95
CA PRO A 183 18.16 -8.32 15.07
C PRO A 183 16.94 -8.70 15.94
N ILE A 184 15.75 -8.74 15.36
CA ILE A 184 14.49 -9.05 16.04
C ILE A 184 14.28 -10.56 16.06
N SER A 185 13.67 -11.10 17.11
CA SER A 185 13.25 -12.53 17.12
C SER A 185 12.27 -12.83 15.98
N THR A 186 12.40 -14.00 15.35
CA THR A 186 11.60 -14.41 14.17
C THR A 186 10.08 -14.25 14.40
N ASP A 187 9.57 -14.64 15.57
CA ASP A 187 8.15 -14.52 15.90
C ASP A 187 7.70 -13.06 16.02
N SER A 188 8.57 -12.19 16.56
CA SER A 188 8.28 -10.76 16.66
C SER A 188 8.32 -10.07 15.29
N LYS A 189 9.15 -10.55 14.34
CA LYS A 189 9.18 -10.02 12.97
C LYS A 189 7.83 -10.13 12.28
N ALA A 190 7.21 -11.32 12.31
CA ALA A 190 5.91 -11.54 11.67
C ALA A 190 4.82 -10.64 12.28
N MET A 191 4.79 -10.52 13.60
CA MET A 191 3.84 -9.63 14.31
C MET A 191 4.05 -8.16 13.94
N HIS A 192 5.29 -7.69 13.91
CA HIS A 192 5.63 -6.31 13.60
C HIS A 192 5.32 -5.95 12.15
N LEU A 193 5.63 -6.86 11.21
CA LEU A 193 5.26 -6.73 9.81
C LEU A 193 3.74 -6.76 9.63
N PHE A 194 3.02 -7.60 10.39
CA PHE A 194 1.56 -7.64 10.36
C PHE A 194 0.97 -6.28 10.74
N HIS A 195 1.44 -5.67 11.84
CA HIS A 195 0.97 -4.36 12.26
C HIS A 195 1.29 -3.24 11.25
N LEU A 196 2.48 -3.28 10.65
CA LEU A 196 2.87 -2.32 9.62
C LEU A 196 2.02 -2.46 8.34
N MET A 197 1.79 -3.70 7.88
CA MET A 197 0.91 -3.98 6.74
C MET A 197 -0.53 -3.64 7.05
N TRP A 198 -0.99 -3.89 8.28
CA TRP A 198 -2.33 -3.53 8.70
C TRP A 198 -2.52 -2.02 8.64
N PHE A 199 -1.55 -1.26 9.13
CA PHE A 199 -1.55 0.20 9.02
C PHE A 199 -1.61 0.67 7.56
N CYS A 200 -0.83 0.05 6.66
CA CYS A 200 -0.88 0.36 5.23
C CYS A 200 -2.25 0.04 4.63
N TYR A 201 -2.81 -1.13 4.97
CA TYR A 201 -4.14 -1.56 4.54
C TYR A 201 -5.22 -0.58 4.99
N GLN A 202 -5.21 -0.12 6.23
CA GLN A 202 -6.21 0.81 6.75
C GLN A 202 -6.07 2.22 6.16
N SER A 203 -4.84 2.62 5.81
CA SER A 203 -4.57 3.93 5.22
C SER A 203 -5.08 4.05 3.77
N LYS A 204 -5.23 2.93 3.05
CA LYS A 204 -5.64 2.92 1.63
C LYS A 204 -7.09 3.37 1.42
N GLU A 205 -7.98 3.09 2.38
CA GLU A 205 -9.39 3.50 2.30
C GLU A 205 -9.57 5.02 2.41
N LYS A 206 -8.52 5.74 2.83
CA LYS A 206 -8.53 7.19 2.94
C LYS A 206 -8.24 7.91 1.62
N ALA A 207 -8.18 7.24 0.46
CA ALA A 207 -8.23 7.78 -0.92
C ALA A 207 -7.19 8.83 -1.40
N TRP A 208 -6.60 9.68 -0.56
CA TRP A 208 -5.59 10.70 -0.94
C TRP A 208 -4.15 10.34 -0.51
N VAL A 209 -4.01 9.33 0.35
CA VAL A 209 -2.73 8.67 0.72
C VAL A 209 -2.21 7.79 -0.41
N ALA A 210 -3.14 7.22 -1.18
CA ALA A 210 -2.92 6.25 -2.24
C ALA A 210 -1.84 6.72 -3.25
N ALA A 211 -2.12 7.70 -4.10
CA ALA A 211 -1.24 7.99 -5.24
C ALA A 211 0.24 8.29 -4.89
N GLN A 212 0.53 8.93 -3.75
CA GLN A 212 1.91 9.28 -3.35
C GLN A 212 2.60 8.23 -2.47
N VAL A 213 1.88 7.45 -1.67
CA VAL A 213 2.51 6.39 -0.85
C VAL A 213 2.70 5.11 -1.67
N GLU A 214 1.83 4.85 -2.65
CA GLU A 214 1.79 3.62 -3.44
C GLU A 214 3.11 3.28 -4.15
N HIS A 215 3.81 4.28 -4.71
CA HIS A 215 4.99 4.03 -5.53
C HIS A 215 6.18 3.45 -4.77
N LYS A 216 6.34 3.81 -3.49
CA LYS A 216 7.44 3.30 -2.67
C LYS A 216 7.03 2.02 -1.92
N VAL A 217 5.72 1.86 -1.65
CA VAL A 217 5.22 0.73 -0.85
C VAL A 217 5.17 -0.56 -1.64
N LEU A 218 4.98 -0.55 -2.97
CA LEU A 218 4.91 -1.78 -3.78
C LEU A 218 6.13 -2.72 -3.61
N PRO A 219 7.39 -2.29 -3.82
CA PRO A 219 8.57 -3.15 -3.59
C PRO A 219 8.65 -3.68 -2.15
N ALA A 220 8.22 -2.85 -1.20
CA ALA A 220 8.25 -3.18 0.20
C ALA A 220 7.18 -4.24 0.56
N THR A 221 5.97 -4.13 0.02
CA THR A 221 4.92 -5.15 0.15
C THR A 221 5.35 -6.48 -0.46
N ILE A 222 6.04 -6.48 -1.60
CA ILE A 222 6.58 -7.71 -2.20
C ILE A 222 7.65 -8.33 -1.31
N SER A 223 8.52 -7.52 -0.71
CA SER A 223 9.51 -8.00 0.26
C SER A 223 8.84 -8.68 1.47
N VAL A 224 7.73 -8.11 1.97
CA VAL A 224 6.94 -8.73 3.05
C VAL A 224 6.29 -10.03 2.60
N LEU A 225 5.77 -10.10 1.38
CA LEU A 225 5.21 -11.33 0.83
C LEU A 225 6.26 -12.45 0.75
N ILE A 226 7.44 -12.16 0.20
CA ILE A 226 8.55 -13.13 0.12
C ILE A 226 8.99 -13.57 1.53
N PHE A 227 9.08 -12.63 2.48
CA PHE A 227 9.40 -12.97 3.87
C PHE A 227 8.35 -13.90 4.48
N ALA A 228 7.07 -13.58 4.31
CA ALA A 228 5.98 -14.37 4.85
C ALA A 228 5.91 -15.76 4.21
N ASP A 229 6.15 -15.86 2.89
CA ASP A 229 6.21 -17.12 2.15
C ASP A 229 7.30 -18.07 2.65
N ARG A 230 8.51 -17.54 2.90
CA ARG A 230 9.62 -18.29 3.52
C ARG A 230 9.33 -18.67 4.97
N GLY A 231 8.58 -17.82 5.69
CA GLY A 231 8.12 -18.11 7.03
C GLY A 231 7.16 -19.30 7.07
N LEU A 232 6.25 -19.39 6.09
CA LEU A 232 5.33 -20.53 5.92
C LEU A 232 6.08 -21.84 5.66
N GLU A 233 7.22 -21.83 4.96
CA GLU A 233 8.03 -23.04 4.70
C GLU A 233 8.72 -23.59 5.93
N ARG A 234 9.08 -22.71 6.88
CA ARG A 234 9.88 -23.06 8.06
C ARG A 234 9.03 -23.37 9.28
N SER A 235 7.76 -22.98 9.27
CA SER A 235 6.88 -23.15 10.41
C SER A 235 6.16 -24.49 10.30
N ASP A 236 6.54 -25.45 11.14
CA ASP A 236 5.81 -26.71 11.32
C ASP A 236 4.39 -26.50 11.95
N ALA A 237 4.04 -25.25 12.27
CA ALA A 237 2.76 -24.89 12.86
C ALA A 237 1.87 -24.16 11.83
N PRO A 238 0.78 -24.79 11.34
CA PRO A 238 -0.23 -24.13 10.50
C PRO A 238 -1.06 -23.06 11.25
N VAL A 239 -0.71 -22.75 12.50
CA VAL A 239 -1.37 -21.78 13.39
C VAL A 239 -0.31 -20.78 13.87
N GLY A 240 0.03 -19.82 13.00
CA GLY A 240 1.01 -18.77 13.29
C GLY A 240 0.61 -17.48 12.59
N LEU A 241 1.31 -16.37 12.81
CA LEU A 241 0.99 -15.05 12.21
C LEU A 241 1.33 -14.94 10.70
N TYR A 242 2.02 -15.94 10.14
CA TYR A 242 2.51 -15.91 8.76
C TYR A 242 1.39 -15.99 7.71
N PRO A 243 0.37 -16.88 7.82
CA PRO A 243 -0.79 -16.88 6.92
C PRO A 243 -1.55 -15.55 6.92
N GLU A 244 -1.79 -14.93 8.08
CA GLU A 244 -2.50 -13.65 8.17
C GLU A 244 -1.66 -12.50 7.61
N LEU A 245 -0.35 -12.48 7.91
CA LEU A 245 0.58 -11.53 7.31
C LEU A 245 0.58 -11.67 5.78
N PHE A 246 0.62 -12.90 5.29
CA PHE A 246 0.62 -13.21 3.88
C PHE A 246 -0.68 -12.74 3.20
N GLN A 247 -1.83 -13.07 3.80
CA GLN A 247 -3.15 -12.62 3.34
C GLN A 247 -3.26 -11.10 3.28
N LEU A 248 -2.78 -10.43 4.33
CA LEU A 248 -2.82 -8.99 4.45
C LEU A 248 -1.90 -8.31 3.43
N ALA A 249 -0.70 -8.84 3.22
CA ALA A 249 0.20 -8.32 2.21
C ALA A 249 -0.38 -8.48 0.80
N TRP A 250 -1.06 -9.59 0.50
CA TRP A 250 -1.82 -9.77 -0.76
C TRP A 250 -3.01 -8.79 -0.89
N CYS A 251 -3.71 -8.50 0.21
CA CYS A 251 -4.81 -7.52 0.24
C CYS A 251 -4.35 -6.10 -0.16
N ILE A 252 -3.07 -5.80 0.06
CA ILE A 252 -2.46 -4.50 -0.24
C ILE A 252 -1.89 -4.55 -1.65
N PHE A 253 -1.11 -5.59 -1.96
CA PHE A 253 -0.45 -5.79 -3.24
C PHE A 253 -1.41 -5.73 -4.43
N LEU A 254 -2.53 -6.45 -4.36
CA LEU A 254 -3.42 -6.60 -5.52
C LEU A 254 -4.01 -5.24 -5.98
N PRO A 255 -4.58 -4.39 -5.09
CA PRO A 255 -4.94 -3.02 -5.44
C PRO A 255 -3.78 -2.18 -5.99
N LEU A 256 -2.57 -2.28 -5.42
CA LEU A 256 -1.40 -1.51 -5.89
C LEU A 256 -1.07 -1.79 -7.37
N VAL A 257 -1.20 -3.04 -7.79
CA VAL A 257 -0.92 -3.47 -9.16
C VAL A 257 -2.11 -3.27 -10.10
N LEU A 258 -3.35 -3.40 -9.58
CA LEU A 258 -4.58 -3.19 -10.33
C LEU A 258 -4.80 -1.72 -10.69
N TYR A 259 -4.70 -0.84 -9.70
CA TYR A 259 -5.09 0.57 -9.82
C TYR A 259 -3.91 1.51 -10.04
N GLY A 260 -2.67 1.05 -9.84
CA GLY A 260 -1.47 1.86 -10.07
C GLY A 260 -1.22 2.17 -11.55
N ASP A 261 -0.45 3.23 -11.80
CA ASP A 261 -0.16 3.80 -13.13
C ASP A 261 0.35 2.78 -14.16
N GLY A 262 -0.59 2.22 -14.94
CA GLY A 262 -0.30 1.51 -16.19
C GLY A 262 0.51 0.22 -16.03
N TYR A 263 1.40 -0.03 -16.99
CA TYR A 263 2.18 -1.27 -17.09
C TYR A 263 3.43 -1.29 -16.21
N LEU A 264 3.94 -0.11 -15.80
CA LEU A 264 5.18 0.01 -15.02
C LEU A 264 5.09 -0.73 -13.68
N ARG A 265 3.95 -0.65 -12.99
CA ARG A 265 3.73 -1.40 -11.74
C ARG A 265 3.72 -2.91 -11.92
N LYS A 266 3.24 -3.36 -13.07
CA LYS A 266 3.19 -4.79 -13.41
C LYS A 266 4.61 -5.28 -13.71
N LEU A 267 5.41 -4.47 -14.41
CA LEU A 267 6.83 -4.73 -14.62
C LEU A 267 7.60 -4.79 -13.29
N GLU A 268 7.51 -3.75 -12.46
CA GLU A 268 8.16 -3.70 -11.14
C GLU A 268 7.79 -4.91 -10.26
N ALA A 269 6.53 -5.33 -10.29
CA ALA A 269 6.09 -6.50 -9.54
C ALA A 269 6.69 -7.82 -10.05
N ILE A 270 6.79 -7.97 -11.37
CA ILE A 270 7.40 -9.16 -12.00
C ILE A 270 8.90 -9.21 -11.72
N ASP A 271 9.60 -8.09 -11.91
CA ASP A 271 11.04 -7.97 -11.62
C ASP A 271 11.36 -8.23 -10.15
N ALA A 272 10.45 -7.86 -9.24
CA ALA A 272 10.57 -8.13 -7.82
C ALA A 272 10.19 -9.57 -7.41
N GLY A 273 9.80 -10.43 -8.36
CA GLY A 273 9.58 -11.86 -8.13
C GLY A 273 8.15 -12.25 -7.74
N VAL A 274 7.13 -11.51 -8.17
CA VAL A 274 5.72 -11.89 -7.88
C VAL A 274 5.34 -13.25 -8.52
N LEU A 275 5.87 -13.62 -9.69
CA LEU A 275 5.49 -14.87 -10.35
C LEU A 275 6.04 -16.13 -9.64
N PRO A 276 7.31 -16.19 -9.22
CA PRO A 276 7.78 -17.30 -8.37
C PRO A 276 7.00 -17.41 -7.06
N LEU A 277 6.72 -16.27 -6.41
CA LEU A 277 5.92 -16.20 -5.20
C LEU A 277 4.50 -16.74 -5.41
N PHE A 278 3.88 -16.39 -6.54
CA PHE A 278 2.58 -16.89 -6.94
C PHE A 278 2.57 -18.42 -7.02
N VAL A 279 3.55 -19.01 -7.70
CA VAL A 279 3.65 -20.47 -7.85
C VAL A 279 3.83 -21.13 -6.49
N SER A 280 4.76 -20.61 -5.66
CA SER A 280 4.97 -21.06 -4.28
C SER A 280 3.68 -21.02 -3.45
N THR A 281 2.88 -19.97 -3.59
CA THR A 281 1.61 -19.81 -2.87
C THR A 281 0.61 -20.90 -3.20
N VAL A 282 0.40 -21.16 -4.49
CA VAL A 282 -0.58 -22.13 -4.98
C VAL A 282 -0.20 -23.54 -4.54
N GLN A 283 1.11 -23.87 -4.58
CA GLN A 283 1.61 -25.16 -4.11
C GLN A 283 1.35 -25.42 -2.63
N LYS A 284 1.26 -24.36 -1.81
CA LYS A 284 1.00 -24.44 -0.36
C LYS A 284 -0.49 -24.59 -0.02
N HIS A 285 -1.39 -24.73 -1.01
CA HIS A 285 -2.83 -24.92 -0.84
C HIS A 285 -3.51 -23.90 0.07
N VAL A 286 -3.21 -22.62 -0.16
CA VAL A 286 -3.82 -21.53 0.61
C VAL A 286 -5.20 -21.21 -0.01
N ASP A 287 -6.27 -21.83 0.48
CA ASP A 287 -7.63 -21.75 -0.11
C ASP A 287 -8.12 -20.32 -0.39
N TRP A 288 -7.82 -19.36 0.49
CA TRP A 288 -8.24 -17.96 0.29
C TRP A 288 -7.46 -17.25 -0.83
N ALA A 289 -6.29 -17.78 -1.21
CA ALA A 289 -5.44 -17.20 -2.23
C ALA A 289 -6.01 -17.44 -3.63
N ASP A 290 -6.68 -18.57 -3.86
CA ASP A 290 -7.13 -19.00 -5.19
C ASP A 290 -7.92 -17.91 -5.94
N GLU A 291 -8.94 -17.31 -5.33
CA GLU A 291 -9.75 -16.29 -6.00
C GLU A 291 -8.95 -15.00 -6.32
N ARG A 292 -8.03 -14.62 -5.43
CA ARG A 292 -7.17 -13.45 -5.63
C ARG A 292 -6.11 -13.71 -6.70
N MET A 293 -5.60 -14.93 -6.73
CA MET A 293 -4.65 -15.40 -7.73
C MET A 293 -5.29 -15.47 -9.10
N ARG A 294 -6.53 -15.97 -9.19
CA ARG A 294 -7.34 -15.92 -10.42
C ARG A 294 -7.56 -14.49 -10.87
N THR A 295 -7.89 -13.58 -9.95
CA THR A 295 -8.04 -12.14 -10.25
C THR A 295 -6.74 -11.54 -10.80
N LEU A 296 -5.60 -11.83 -10.17
CA LEU A 296 -4.28 -11.40 -10.62
C LEU A 296 -4.01 -11.87 -12.06
N ILE A 297 -4.22 -13.15 -12.35
CA ILE A 297 -3.97 -13.67 -13.70
C ILE A 297 -4.91 -13.03 -14.72
N THR A 298 -6.22 -13.17 -14.49
CA THR A 298 -7.25 -12.85 -15.48
C THR A 298 -7.40 -11.35 -15.72
N THR A 299 -7.19 -10.53 -14.68
CA THR A 299 -7.41 -9.09 -14.76
C THR A 299 -6.11 -8.32 -14.99
N ILE A 300 -4.98 -8.82 -14.49
CA ILE A 300 -3.70 -8.12 -14.55
C ILE A 300 -2.77 -8.76 -15.57
N LEU A 301 -2.32 -9.99 -15.33
CA LEU A 301 -1.20 -10.59 -16.08
C LEU A 301 -1.54 -10.80 -17.56
N LEU A 302 -2.74 -11.29 -17.88
CA LEU A 302 -3.20 -11.46 -19.27
C LEU A 302 -3.19 -10.15 -20.07
N ARG A 303 -3.50 -9.03 -19.42
CA ARG A 303 -3.45 -7.70 -20.04
C ARG A 303 -2.04 -7.15 -20.08
N ALA A 304 -1.23 -7.48 -19.08
CA ALA A 304 0.14 -7.03 -18.94
C ALA A 304 1.04 -7.55 -20.07
N THR A 305 0.78 -8.76 -20.58
CA THR A 305 1.54 -9.35 -21.69
C THR A 305 1.43 -8.59 -23.02
N LEU A 306 0.50 -7.62 -23.13
CA LEU A 306 0.46 -6.68 -24.25
C LEU A 306 1.68 -5.75 -24.30
N TYR A 307 2.27 -5.45 -23.15
CA TYR A 307 3.36 -4.48 -23.03
C TYR A 307 4.71 -5.16 -23.22
N TYR A 308 5.48 -4.68 -24.18
CA TYR A 308 6.78 -5.22 -24.54
C TYR A 308 7.75 -5.37 -23.34
N PRO A 309 7.91 -4.38 -22.44
CA PRO A 309 8.81 -4.52 -21.29
C PRO A 309 8.35 -5.58 -20.30
N VAL A 310 7.04 -5.65 -20.02
CA VAL A 310 6.45 -6.65 -19.14
C VAL A 310 6.69 -8.04 -19.70
N LEU A 311 6.47 -8.23 -21.01
CA LEU A 311 6.65 -9.52 -21.65
C LEU A 311 8.11 -9.99 -21.62
N SER A 312 9.06 -9.05 -21.72
CA SER A 312 10.49 -9.34 -21.57
C SER A 312 10.82 -9.84 -20.17
N ALA A 313 10.23 -9.24 -19.14
CA ALA A 313 10.37 -9.68 -17.76
C ALA A 313 9.72 -11.06 -17.52
N ILE A 314 8.55 -11.31 -18.12
CA ILE A 314 7.90 -12.64 -18.09
C ILE A 314 8.81 -13.69 -18.74
N GLU A 315 9.28 -13.45 -19.97
CA GLU A 315 10.17 -14.35 -20.71
C GLU A 315 11.41 -14.75 -19.89
N ALA A 316 12.02 -13.78 -19.19
CA ALA A 316 13.19 -14.04 -18.34
C ALA A 316 12.89 -14.94 -17.13
N VAL A 317 11.67 -14.87 -16.59
CA VAL A 317 11.28 -15.60 -15.36
C VAL A 317 10.68 -16.97 -15.66
N LEU A 318 10.00 -17.16 -16.81
CA LEU A 318 9.29 -18.40 -17.15
C LEU A 318 10.10 -19.69 -16.90
N PRO A 319 11.37 -19.81 -17.35
CA PRO A 319 12.14 -21.05 -17.16
C PRO A 319 12.35 -21.43 -15.68
N SER A 320 12.35 -20.44 -14.77
CA SER A 320 12.51 -20.70 -13.33
C SER A 320 11.24 -21.24 -12.66
N LEU A 321 10.09 -21.18 -13.34
CA LEU A 321 8.80 -21.59 -12.79
C LEU A 321 8.45 -23.06 -13.11
N ASP A 322 9.12 -23.67 -14.08
CA ASP A 322 8.78 -24.99 -14.64
C ASP A 322 8.68 -26.09 -13.58
N GLU A 323 9.64 -26.15 -12.66
CA GLU A 323 9.62 -27.13 -11.55
C GLU A 323 8.42 -26.92 -10.64
N GLY A 324 8.06 -25.66 -10.39
CA GLY A 324 6.98 -25.33 -9.47
C GLY A 324 5.59 -25.61 -10.05
N ILE A 325 5.37 -25.30 -11.32
CA ILE A 325 4.06 -25.47 -11.96
C ILE A 325 3.74 -26.92 -12.32
N SER A 326 4.76 -27.78 -12.36
CA SER A 326 4.63 -29.20 -12.71
C SER A 326 4.19 -30.09 -11.54
N THR A 327 4.05 -29.55 -10.33
CA THR A 327 3.68 -30.35 -9.16
C THR A 327 2.20 -30.75 -9.17
N PRO A 328 1.83 -31.90 -8.57
CA PRO A 328 0.42 -32.29 -8.43
C PRO A 328 -0.41 -31.24 -7.71
N ALA A 329 0.15 -30.61 -6.66
CA ALA A 329 -0.50 -29.56 -5.90
C ALA A 329 -0.91 -28.37 -6.79
N PHE A 330 0.00 -27.92 -7.66
CA PHE A 330 -0.27 -26.80 -8.56
C PHE A 330 -1.26 -27.21 -9.66
N THR A 331 -1.03 -28.35 -10.31
CA THR A 331 -1.87 -28.85 -11.42
C THR A 331 -3.30 -29.21 -11.00
N SER A 332 -3.53 -29.57 -9.73
CA SER A 332 -4.86 -29.80 -9.17
C SER A 332 -5.54 -28.54 -8.61
N SER A 333 -4.86 -27.39 -8.59
CA SER A 333 -5.40 -26.16 -8.02
C SER A 333 -6.52 -25.55 -8.88
N LEU A 334 -7.39 -24.75 -8.26
CA LEU A 334 -8.44 -24.02 -8.99
C LEU A 334 -7.89 -22.94 -9.93
N VAL A 335 -6.61 -22.59 -9.78
CA VAL A 335 -5.95 -21.52 -10.52
C VAL A 335 -5.22 -22.03 -11.76
N TYR A 336 -4.99 -23.35 -11.84
CA TYR A 336 -4.26 -23.97 -12.93
C TYR A 336 -4.84 -23.68 -14.33
N PRO A 337 -6.17 -23.72 -14.56
CA PRO A 337 -6.73 -23.41 -15.88
C PRO A 337 -6.43 -21.98 -16.33
N GLU A 338 -6.59 -21.00 -15.45
CA GLU A 338 -6.28 -19.60 -15.75
C GLU A 338 -4.78 -19.39 -15.96
N TRP A 339 -3.94 -20.10 -15.20
CA TRP A 339 -2.49 -20.07 -15.38
C TRP A 339 -2.09 -20.60 -16.76
N GLN A 340 -2.63 -21.74 -17.20
CA GLN A 340 -2.36 -22.30 -18.53
C GLN A 340 -2.73 -21.31 -19.63
N ALA A 341 -3.93 -20.72 -19.56
CA ALA A 341 -4.36 -19.71 -20.53
C ALA A 341 -3.42 -18.49 -20.56
N PHE A 342 -2.87 -18.10 -19.40
CA PHE A 342 -1.87 -17.04 -19.33
C PHE A 342 -0.54 -17.41 -19.97
N ILE A 343 -0.02 -18.62 -19.70
CA ILE A 343 1.23 -19.09 -20.27
C ILE A 343 1.13 -19.23 -21.79
N GLU A 344 0.06 -19.85 -22.29
CA GLU A 344 -0.18 -19.98 -23.73
C GLU A 344 -0.15 -18.62 -24.43
N LEU A 345 -0.89 -17.64 -23.90
CA LEU A 345 -0.91 -16.28 -24.44
C LEU A 345 0.43 -15.55 -24.30
N ALA A 346 1.15 -15.76 -23.20
CA ALA A 346 2.47 -15.16 -23.00
C ALA A 346 3.48 -15.71 -24.01
N VAL A 347 3.50 -17.03 -24.25
CA VAL A 347 4.38 -17.69 -25.21
C VAL A 347 4.08 -17.21 -26.63
N GLU A 348 2.81 -17.18 -27.05
CA GLU A 348 2.39 -16.64 -28.35
C GLU A 348 2.92 -15.20 -28.53
N ARG A 349 2.74 -14.35 -27.53
CA ARG A 349 3.21 -12.96 -27.60
C ARG A 349 4.74 -12.85 -27.59
N ILE A 350 5.45 -13.76 -26.92
CA ILE A 350 6.92 -13.79 -26.89
C ILE A 350 7.45 -14.14 -28.29
N GLU A 351 6.81 -15.04 -29.01
CA GLU A 351 7.16 -15.36 -30.39
C GLU A 351 7.01 -14.13 -31.29
N ILE A 352 5.87 -13.42 -31.21
CA ILE A 352 5.64 -12.16 -31.93
C ILE A 352 6.73 -11.13 -31.59
N LYS A 353 7.07 -11.00 -30.30
CA LYS A 353 8.16 -10.12 -29.84
C LYS A 353 9.49 -10.49 -30.51
N ARG A 354 9.85 -11.78 -30.55
CA ARG A 354 11.10 -12.27 -31.18
C ARG A 354 11.12 -12.01 -32.70
N GLU A 355 9.99 -12.11 -33.40
CA GLU A 355 9.87 -11.74 -34.82
C GLU A 355 10.10 -10.25 -35.05
N ILE A 356 9.55 -9.40 -34.17
CA ILE A 356 9.78 -7.95 -34.20
C ILE A 356 11.26 -7.63 -33.94
N ASP A 357 11.88 -8.30 -32.96
CA ASP A 357 13.28 -8.11 -32.59
C ASP A 357 14.23 -8.54 -33.72
N SER A 358 13.92 -9.65 -34.41
CA SER A 358 14.67 -10.13 -35.57
C SER A 358 14.49 -9.27 -36.83
N GLY A 359 13.57 -8.30 -36.80
CA GLY A 359 13.36 -7.34 -37.89
C GLY A 359 12.42 -7.84 -39.00
N GLN A 360 11.73 -8.96 -38.80
CA GLN A 360 10.75 -9.49 -39.75
C GLN A 360 9.49 -8.60 -39.83
N HIS A 361 9.18 -7.86 -38.75
CA HIS A 361 7.95 -7.08 -38.60
C HIS A 361 8.20 -5.65 -38.09
N VAL A 362 9.07 -4.90 -38.78
CA VAL A 362 9.52 -3.54 -38.42
C VAL A 362 8.36 -2.54 -38.23
N SER A 363 7.23 -2.73 -38.92
CA SER A 363 6.05 -1.85 -38.82
C SER A 363 5.41 -1.81 -37.43
N TYR A 364 5.65 -2.82 -36.59
CA TYR A 364 5.07 -2.91 -35.23
C TYR A 364 5.96 -2.29 -34.15
N ARG A 365 7.19 -1.85 -34.48
CA ARG A 365 8.14 -1.24 -33.52
C ARG A 365 7.74 0.16 -33.02
N ALA A 366 6.66 0.75 -33.56
CA ALA A 366 6.25 2.11 -33.23
C ALA A 366 5.45 2.22 -31.92
N CYS A 367 5.08 1.11 -31.29
CA CYS A 367 4.28 1.08 -30.06
C CYS A 367 4.79 0.00 -29.10
N ASP A 368 4.84 0.31 -27.80
CA ASP A 368 5.15 -0.65 -26.75
C ASP A 368 4.05 -1.72 -26.55
N ASN A 369 2.92 -1.59 -27.25
CA ASN A 369 1.85 -2.57 -27.27
C ASN A 369 2.02 -3.50 -28.49
N LEU A 370 2.41 -4.75 -28.22
CA LEU A 370 2.68 -5.79 -29.23
C LEU A 370 1.48 -6.11 -30.12
N GLN A 371 0.26 -5.81 -29.67
CA GLN A 371 -0.98 -6.08 -30.41
C GLN A 371 -1.74 -4.80 -30.79
N ALA A 372 -1.05 -3.67 -31.01
CA ALA A 372 -1.64 -2.49 -31.66
C ALA A 372 -1.99 -2.70 -33.16
N SER A 373 -2.37 -3.92 -33.56
CA SER A 373 -3.13 -4.14 -34.79
C SER A 373 -4.61 -3.87 -34.46
N LEU A 374 -5.27 -3.05 -35.29
CA LEU A 374 -6.61 -2.49 -35.07
C LEU A 374 -7.71 -3.55 -34.70
N THR A 375 -7.47 -4.82 -34.99
CA THR A 375 -8.47 -5.89 -34.96
C THR A 375 -8.86 -6.36 -33.54
N LEU A 376 -7.95 -6.29 -32.56
CA LEU A 376 -8.22 -6.75 -31.18
C LEU A 376 -8.79 -5.67 -30.26
N PHE A 377 -8.67 -4.39 -30.63
CA PHE A 377 -9.30 -3.30 -29.88
C PHE A 377 -10.83 -3.43 -29.84
N LEU A 378 -11.42 -4.09 -30.84
CA LEU A 378 -12.86 -4.34 -30.95
C LEU A 378 -13.33 -5.56 -30.15
N SER A 379 -12.47 -6.54 -29.85
CA SER A 379 -12.84 -7.73 -29.07
C SER A 379 -12.70 -7.56 -27.55
N PHE A 380 -11.87 -6.62 -27.09
CA PHE A 380 -11.75 -6.28 -25.66
C PHE A 380 -12.66 -5.13 -25.20
N ALA A 381 -13.34 -4.45 -26.11
CA ALA A 381 -14.28 -3.35 -25.80
C ALA A 381 -15.67 -3.83 -25.35
N THR A 382 -15.94 -5.14 -25.37
CA THR A 382 -17.20 -5.73 -24.86
C THR A 382 -17.08 -6.04 -23.36
N PRO A 383 -17.86 -5.38 -22.48
CA PRO A 383 -17.91 -5.71 -21.07
C PRO A 383 -18.98 -6.76 -20.74
N VAL A 384 -18.68 -7.63 -19.77
CA VAL A 384 -19.67 -8.30 -18.94
C VAL A 384 -20.29 -7.22 -18.03
N THR A 385 -21.55 -6.83 -18.29
CA THR A 385 -22.21 -5.73 -17.56
C THR A 385 -22.94 -6.22 -16.30
N HIS A 386 -22.55 -5.68 -15.15
CA HIS A 386 -23.39 -5.61 -13.94
C HIS A 386 -23.34 -4.20 -13.33
N ASN A 387 -23.99 -3.23 -13.98
CA ASN A 387 -24.64 -2.00 -13.42
C ASN A 387 -24.77 -0.91 -14.50
N MET A 388 -25.92 -0.25 -14.57
CA MET A 388 -26.30 0.64 -15.69
C MET A 388 -25.69 2.06 -15.61
N ASP A 389 -25.37 2.60 -14.44
CA ASP A 389 -24.91 4.00 -14.33
C ASP A 389 -23.45 4.24 -14.73
N SER A 390 -22.62 3.18 -14.81
CA SER A 390 -21.24 3.27 -15.30
C SER A 390 -21.14 3.15 -16.82
N ALA A 391 -22.17 2.63 -17.49
CA ALA A 391 -22.15 2.34 -18.92
C ALA A 391 -22.10 3.60 -19.80
N GLU A 392 -22.76 4.69 -19.40
CA GLU A 392 -22.85 5.90 -20.23
C GLU A 392 -21.57 6.75 -20.16
N ARG A 393 -20.96 6.88 -18.96
CA ARG A 393 -19.64 7.54 -18.80
C ARG A 393 -18.53 6.72 -19.45
N PHE A 394 -18.62 5.40 -19.40
CA PHE A 394 -17.68 4.49 -20.06
C PHE A 394 -17.82 4.50 -21.58
N SER A 395 -19.05 4.51 -22.11
CA SER A 395 -19.32 4.60 -23.56
C SER A 395 -18.70 5.85 -24.17
N ARG A 396 -18.78 7.00 -23.48
CA ARG A 396 -18.11 8.23 -23.91
C ARG A 396 -16.57 8.14 -23.85
N SER A 397 -16.02 7.48 -22.82
CA SER A 397 -14.57 7.28 -22.69
C SER A 397 -14.01 6.33 -23.76
N VAL A 398 -14.72 5.23 -24.05
CA VAL A 398 -14.35 4.29 -25.11
C VAL A 398 -14.46 4.93 -26.49
N ALA A 399 -15.55 5.66 -26.78
CA ALA A 399 -15.69 6.39 -28.03
C ALA A 399 -14.57 7.42 -28.22
N LEU A 400 -14.21 8.15 -27.15
CA LEU A 400 -13.12 9.12 -27.18
C LEU A 400 -11.76 8.45 -27.42
N ASN A 401 -11.48 7.33 -26.75
CA ASN A 401 -10.22 6.58 -26.90
C ASN A 401 -10.10 5.90 -28.27
N VAL A 402 -11.20 5.42 -28.84
CA VAL A 402 -11.23 4.87 -30.21
C VAL A 402 -10.97 5.98 -31.23
N VAL A 403 -11.59 7.16 -31.06
CA VAL A 403 -11.37 8.32 -31.94
C VAL A 403 -9.92 8.83 -31.83
N LEU A 404 -9.37 8.91 -30.61
CA LEU A 404 -7.98 9.29 -30.38
C LEU A 404 -7.00 8.27 -30.95
N GLY A 405 -7.23 6.97 -30.73
CA GLY A 405 -6.41 5.89 -31.30
C GLY A 405 -6.41 5.91 -32.82
N ALA A 406 -7.58 6.08 -33.45
CA ALA A 406 -7.70 6.21 -34.90
C ALA A 406 -6.96 7.47 -35.42
N SER A 407 -7.08 8.61 -34.73
CA SER A 407 -6.40 9.86 -35.10
C SER A 407 -4.87 9.74 -35.00
N ILE A 408 -4.37 9.11 -33.93
CA ILE A 408 -2.93 8.86 -33.74
C ILE A 408 -2.40 7.91 -34.81
N CYS A 409 -3.08 6.78 -35.07
CA CYS A 409 -2.69 5.84 -36.13
C CYS A 409 -2.69 6.50 -37.52
N THR A 410 -3.68 7.36 -37.81
CA THR A 410 -3.75 8.08 -39.09
C THR A 410 -2.62 9.11 -39.22
N THR A 411 -2.25 9.77 -38.13
CA THR A 411 -1.16 10.77 -38.09
C THR A 411 0.20 10.09 -38.22
N VAL A 412 0.42 8.98 -37.53
CA VAL A 412 1.63 8.16 -37.64
C VAL A 412 1.77 7.58 -39.05
N ALA A 413 0.69 7.06 -39.65
CA ALA A 413 0.69 6.58 -41.02
C ALA A 413 1.02 7.69 -42.03
N LYS A 414 0.40 8.87 -41.93
CA LYS A 414 0.72 10.03 -42.79
C LYS A 414 2.18 10.47 -42.67
N ASN A 415 2.71 10.50 -41.44
CA ASN A 415 4.11 10.89 -41.21
C ASN A 415 5.09 9.83 -41.74
N ALA A 416 4.77 8.54 -41.62
CA ALA A 416 5.56 7.46 -42.20
C ALA A 416 5.56 7.50 -43.74
N SER A 417 4.40 7.72 -44.37
CA SER A 417 4.30 7.87 -45.84
C SER A 417 5.09 9.09 -46.35
N SER A 418 5.10 10.20 -45.61
CA SER A 418 5.85 11.41 -45.99
C SER A 418 7.38 11.23 -45.92
N ARG A 419 7.88 10.33 -45.08
CA ARG A 419 9.32 10.07 -44.90
C ARG A 419 9.88 9.02 -45.86
N ILE A 420 9.04 8.14 -46.41
CA ILE A 420 9.48 6.99 -47.22
C ILE A 420 9.28 7.23 -48.73
N GLY A 421 8.61 8.32 -49.14
CA GLY A 421 8.48 8.67 -50.56
C GLY A 421 7.70 7.64 -51.39
N MET A 422 6.89 6.80 -50.75
CA MET A 422 6.01 5.84 -51.44
C MET A 422 4.65 6.48 -51.70
N THR A 423 4.27 6.54 -52.98
CA THR A 423 2.91 6.86 -53.41
C THR A 423 1.96 5.78 -52.87
N ALA A 424 1.07 6.15 -51.95
CA ALA A 424 0.04 5.27 -51.44
C ALA A 424 -0.82 4.75 -52.62
N THR A 425 -0.94 3.44 -52.76
CA THR A 425 -1.80 2.82 -53.77
C THR A 425 -3.27 3.13 -53.45
N GLU A 426 -4.07 3.33 -54.49
CA GLU A 426 -5.49 3.69 -54.42
C GLU A 426 -6.33 2.70 -53.58
N GLU A 427 -5.87 1.45 -53.46
CA GLU A 427 -6.45 0.41 -52.59
C GLU A 427 -6.26 0.67 -51.10
N GLY A 428 -5.11 1.23 -50.67
CA GLY A 428 -4.86 1.57 -49.28
C GLY A 428 -5.75 2.71 -48.79
N ALA A 429 -6.04 3.68 -49.68
CA ALA A 429 -6.96 4.78 -49.39
C ALA A 429 -8.43 4.32 -49.33
N LYS A 430 -8.83 3.35 -50.18
CA LYS A 430 -10.18 2.77 -50.18
C LYS A 430 -10.47 1.91 -48.94
N SER A 431 -9.50 1.14 -48.46
CA SER A 431 -9.62 0.40 -47.19
C SER A 431 -9.75 1.33 -45.98
N LEU A 432 -9.00 2.45 -45.95
CA LEU A 432 -9.11 3.43 -44.85
C LEU A 432 -10.47 4.15 -44.84
N ALA A 433 -11.00 4.50 -46.02
CA ALA A 433 -12.31 5.15 -46.16
C ALA A 433 -13.48 4.24 -45.78
N HIS A 434 -13.41 2.93 -46.10
CA HIS A 434 -14.40 1.96 -45.66
C HIS A 434 -14.42 1.77 -44.13
N LEU A 435 -13.26 1.82 -43.48
CA LEU A 435 -13.15 1.73 -42.03
C LEU A 435 -13.69 2.98 -41.31
N THR A 436 -13.54 4.17 -41.91
CA THR A 436 -14.11 5.40 -41.33
C THR A 436 -15.63 5.47 -41.48
N ALA A 437 -16.18 4.96 -42.61
CA ALA A 437 -17.62 4.89 -42.84
C ALA A 437 -18.33 3.86 -41.94
N GLY A 438 -17.69 2.72 -41.65
CA GLY A 438 -18.22 1.70 -40.75
C GLY A 438 -18.33 2.19 -39.29
N ALA A 439 -17.36 2.97 -38.81
CA ALA A 439 -17.37 3.53 -37.45
C ALA A 439 -18.46 4.60 -37.25
N LEU A 440 -18.79 5.38 -38.28
CA LEU A 440 -19.85 6.38 -38.25
C LEU A 440 -21.25 5.76 -38.24
N HIS A 441 -21.42 4.58 -38.86
CA HIS A 441 -22.73 3.93 -38.98
C HIS A 441 -23.23 3.28 -37.67
N ILE A 442 -22.32 2.97 -36.74
CA ILE A 442 -22.62 2.41 -35.41
C ILE A 442 -23.18 3.48 -34.45
N SER A 443 -22.98 4.77 -34.75
CA SER A 443 -23.37 5.88 -33.86
C SER A 443 -24.82 6.39 -34.05
N THR A 444 -25.62 5.79 -34.92
CA THR A 444 -26.99 6.25 -35.19
C THR A 444 -27.99 5.09 -35.14
N VAL A 445 -28.31 4.62 -33.94
CA VAL A 445 -29.52 3.80 -33.69
C VAL A 445 -30.46 4.66 -32.83
N PRO A 446 -31.67 5.02 -33.31
CA PRO A 446 -32.61 5.78 -32.50
C PRO A 446 -33.27 4.86 -31.46
N ALA A 447 -33.30 5.31 -30.21
CA ALA A 447 -33.97 4.62 -29.12
C ALA A 447 -35.48 4.52 -29.39
N SER A 448 -36.00 3.30 -29.52
CA SER A 448 -37.44 3.03 -29.53
C SER A 448 -38.00 3.18 -28.11
N ALA A 449 -38.98 4.06 -27.94
CA ALA A 449 -39.72 4.24 -26.68
C ALA A 449 -40.52 2.97 -26.31
N PRO A 450 -40.63 2.59 -25.02
CA PRO A 450 -41.44 1.46 -24.60
C PRO A 450 -42.94 1.81 -24.60
N PRO A 451 -43.84 0.82 -24.77
CA PRO A 451 -45.28 1.05 -24.80
C PRO A 451 -45.80 1.36 -23.39
N ALA A 452 -46.75 2.29 -23.31
CA ALA A 452 -47.47 2.63 -22.10
C ALA A 452 -48.38 1.47 -21.68
N THR A 453 -48.18 0.95 -20.47
CA THR A 453 -49.10 -0.01 -19.83
C THR A 453 -50.19 0.76 -19.09
N GLU A 454 -51.43 0.55 -19.52
CA GLU A 454 -52.64 0.96 -18.81
C GLU A 454 -52.78 0.19 -17.49
N LEU A 455 -52.93 0.92 -16.38
CA LEU A 455 -53.34 0.39 -15.09
C LEU A 455 -54.87 0.35 -15.05
N SER A 456 -55.46 -0.84 -15.21
CA SER A 456 -56.87 -1.08 -14.91
C SER A 456 -57.07 -1.26 -13.41
N SER A 457 -57.87 -0.38 -12.84
CA SER A 457 -58.53 -0.52 -11.53
C SER A 457 -59.52 -1.69 -11.53
N GLY A 458 -59.56 -2.50 -10.47
CA GLY A 458 -60.73 -3.33 -10.20
C GLY A 458 -60.55 -4.50 -9.22
N GLN A 459 -60.97 -4.25 -7.97
CA GLN A 459 -61.35 -5.16 -6.87
C GLN A 459 -60.27 -5.84 -6.03
#